data_AF-A0A1H6SS70-F1
#
_entry.id   AF-A0A1H6SS70-F1
#
_cell.length_a   1.000
_cell.length_b   1.000
_cell.length_c   1.000
_cell.angle_alpha   90.00
_cell.angle_beta   90.00
_cell.angle_gamma   90.00
#
_symmetry.space_group_name_H-M   'P 1'
#
loop_
_entity.id
_entity.type
_entity.pdbx_description
1 polymer ?
#
loop_
_entity_poly.entity_id
_entity_poly.type
_entity_poly.pdbx_seq_one_letter_code
_entity_poly.pdbx_strand_id
1 'polypeptide(L)'
;MRAFLFLLLLTSLTLSAQTKVDTNLAYKKRTLNERNIIRINYDTSNNKSYQLLIKEKELKQDIIKFFAPHLMISSLSKDIIEITEYNHEYYFLFKTPSYNIVSLAHLVYIPRINVEFLIISNNHCVTPSNSTLCYPKNDGVNCIDRQLNCAKINTKK
;
A
#
# COMPACT_ATOMS: atom_id res chain seq x y z
N MET A 1 3.16 45.73 41.84
CA MET A 1 2.88 45.43 40.42
C MET A 1 4.15 45.19 39.56
N ARG A 2 5.25 44.61 40.09
CA ARG A 2 6.44 44.24 39.28
C ARG A 2 6.73 42.73 39.27
N ALA A 3 6.26 41.99 40.29
CA ALA A 3 6.46 40.54 40.38
C ALA A 3 5.52 39.72 39.47
N PHE A 4 4.37 40.27 39.08
CA PHE A 4 3.38 39.55 38.26
C PHE A 4 3.78 39.40 36.79
N LEU A 5 4.64 40.28 36.28
CA LEU A 5 5.15 40.20 34.91
C LEU A 5 6.17 39.06 34.72
N PHE A 6 6.94 38.73 35.77
CA PHE A 6 7.92 37.65 35.71
C PHE A 6 7.25 36.26 35.70
N LEU A 7 6.09 36.10 36.34
CA LEU A 7 5.38 34.82 36.36
C LEU A 7 4.71 34.50 35.01
N LEU A 8 4.28 35.52 34.26
CA LEU A 8 3.68 35.38 32.92
C LEU A 8 4.71 35.06 31.82
N LEU A 9 6.00 35.36 32.04
CA LEU A 9 7.07 35.02 31.11
C LEU A 9 7.49 33.55 31.21
N LEU A 10 7.38 32.93 32.39
CA LEU A 10 7.77 31.53 32.62
C LEU A 10 6.80 30.51 32.02
N THR A 11 5.54 30.87 31.76
CA THR A 11 4.54 29.95 31.16
C THR A 11 4.53 29.96 29.64
N SER A 12 5.29 30.83 28.99
CA SER A 12 5.36 30.92 27.52
C SER A 12 6.38 29.97 26.88
N LEU A 13 7.20 29.27 27.67
CA LEU A 13 8.26 28.38 27.15
C LEU A 13 7.84 26.91 26.99
N THR A 14 6.58 26.54 27.23
CA THR A 14 6.12 25.16 27.05
C THR A 14 5.38 24.91 25.73
N LEU A 15 5.36 25.86 24.80
CA LEU A 15 4.81 25.61 23.46
C LEU A 15 5.92 25.38 22.44
N SER A 16 5.91 24.17 21.89
CA SER A 16 6.56 23.76 20.63
C SER A 16 7.99 23.23 20.72
N ALA A 17 8.24 22.29 21.63
CA ALA A 17 9.04 21.13 21.25
C ALA A 17 8.21 20.24 20.29
N GLN A 18 7.88 20.77 19.10
CA GLN A 18 7.65 19.89 17.97
C GLN A 18 8.99 19.22 17.75
N THR A 19 9.07 17.94 18.10
CA THR A 19 10.09 17.05 17.56
C THR A 19 10.07 17.29 16.06
N LYS A 20 11.03 18.08 15.56
CA LYS A 20 11.38 18.07 14.14
C LYS A 20 11.78 16.62 13.91
N VAL A 21 10.83 15.82 13.46
CA VAL A 21 11.13 14.56 12.80
C VAL A 21 12.03 15.03 11.68
N ASP A 22 13.32 14.73 11.83
CA ASP A 22 14.34 15.01 10.84
C ASP A 22 13.92 14.27 9.57
N THR A 23 13.09 14.95 8.79
CA THR A 23 12.59 14.51 7.51
C THR A 23 13.60 15.01 6.51
N ASN A 24 14.84 14.56 6.67
CA ASN A 24 15.72 14.44 5.53
C ASN A 24 15.13 13.32 4.63
N LEU A 25 14.03 13.66 3.96
CA LEU A 25 13.25 12.86 3.03
C LEU A 25 13.96 12.75 1.68
N ALA A 26 15.08 13.46 1.49
CA ALA A 26 15.83 13.49 0.24
C ALA A 26 16.29 12.09 -0.22
N TYR A 27 16.37 11.11 0.69
CA TYR A 27 16.88 9.77 0.37
C TYR A 27 16.07 8.60 0.98
N LYS A 28 14.73 8.70 1.03
CA LYS A 28 13.92 7.48 1.21
C LYS A 28 12.90 7.33 0.07
N LYS A 29 13.33 6.60 -0.95
CA LYS A 29 12.44 5.94 -1.92
C LYS A 29 11.51 5.03 -1.12
N ARG A 30 10.27 5.48 -0.86
CA ARG A 30 9.21 4.66 -0.27
C ARG A 30 8.24 4.23 -1.37
N THR A 31 8.76 3.54 -2.38
CA THR A 31 7.95 2.54 -3.08
C THR A 31 7.63 1.49 -2.03
N LEU A 32 6.36 1.10 -1.87
CA LEU A 32 5.98 -0.04 -1.02
C LEU A 32 6.89 -1.18 -1.48
N ASN A 33 7.94 -1.47 -0.69
CA ASN A 33 9.19 -2.04 -1.23
C ASN A 33 8.83 -3.21 -2.13
N GLU A 34 9.43 -3.29 -3.32
CA GLU A 34 9.33 -4.41 -4.29
C GLU A 34 9.90 -5.70 -3.63
N ARG A 35 9.28 -6.12 -2.53
CA ARG A 35 9.57 -7.29 -1.73
C ARG A 35 8.61 -8.34 -2.21
N ASN A 36 9.12 -9.56 -2.32
CA ASN A 36 8.27 -10.73 -2.50
C ASN A 36 7.27 -10.76 -1.33
N ILE A 37 6.00 -10.48 -1.63
CA ILE A 37 4.96 -10.45 -0.60
C ILE A 37 4.43 -11.88 -0.42
N ILE A 38 4.30 -12.60 -1.53
CA ILE A 38 3.68 -13.91 -1.57
C ILE A 38 4.57 -14.87 -2.35
N ARG A 39 4.76 -16.06 -1.81
CA ARG A 39 5.27 -17.22 -2.53
C ARG A 39 4.08 -18.03 -3.06
N ILE A 40 4.12 -18.42 -4.33
CA ILE A 40 3.20 -19.39 -4.90
C ILE A 40 3.79 -20.76 -4.66
N ASN A 41 3.04 -21.61 -3.98
CA ASN A 41 3.39 -23.00 -3.77
C ASN A 41 2.47 -23.88 -4.62
N TYR A 42 3.05 -24.94 -5.17
CA TYR A 42 2.33 -25.95 -5.94
C TYR A 42 2.35 -27.25 -5.15
N ASP A 43 1.18 -27.87 -4.98
CA ASP A 43 1.09 -29.21 -4.42
C ASP A 43 1.46 -30.28 -5.48
N THR A 44 1.45 -31.55 -5.09
CA THR A 44 1.76 -32.67 -6.00
C THR A 44 0.77 -32.83 -7.15
N SER A 45 -0.40 -32.21 -7.05
CA SER A 45 -1.44 -32.19 -8.08
C SER A 45 -1.43 -30.89 -8.90
N ASN A 46 -0.39 -30.06 -8.74
CA ASN A 46 -0.23 -28.76 -9.37
C ASN A 46 -1.28 -27.71 -8.96
N ASN A 47 -1.93 -27.87 -7.80
CA ASN A 47 -2.82 -26.85 -7.26
C ASN A 47 -2.00 -25.72 -6.63
N LYS A 48 -2.42 -24.48 -6.90
CA LYS A 48 -1.79 -23.27 -6.36
C LYS A 48 -2.24 -23.03 -4.92
N SER A 49 -1.29 -22.66 -4.07
CA SER A 49 -1.54 -22.06 -2.76
C SER A 49 -0.61 -20.87 -2.53
N TYR A 50 -1.04 -19.96 -1.66
CA TYR A 50 -0.37 -18.68 -1.45
C TYR A 50 0.17 -18.59 -0.03
N GLN A 51 1.47 -18.33 0.10
CA GLN A 51 2.13 -18.15 1.38
C GLN A 51 2.65 -16.72 1.51
N LEU A 52 2.15 -16.00 2.52
CA LEU A 52 2.65 -14.66 2.84
C LEU A 52 4.06 -14.74 3.44
N LEU A 53 5.00 -13.97 2.89
CA LEU A 53 6.40 -13.95 3.31
C LEU A 53 6.71 -12.83 4.32
N ILE A 54 5.75 -11.95 4.57
CA ILE A 54 5.79 -10.87 5.56
C ILE A 54 4.70 -11.11 6.60
N LYS A 55 4.88 -10.61 7.82
CA LYS A 55 3.82 -10.68 8.83
C LYS A 55 2.62 -9.85 8.39
N GLU A 56 1.44 -10.44 8.51
CA GLU A 56 0.16 -9.81 8.16
C GLU A 56 0.04 -8.37 8.73
N LYS A 57 0.30 -8.20 10.03
CA LYS A 57 0.25 -6.90 10.72
C LYS A 57 1.20 -5.84 10.12
N GLU A 58 2.43 -6.24 9.78
CA GLU A 58 3.43 -5.34 9.21
C GLU A 58 3.00 -4.87 7.83
N LEU A 59 2.47 -5.80 7.02
CA LEU A 59 1.94 -5.49 5.71
C LEU A 59 0.76 -4.51 5.75
N LYS A 60 -0.17 -4.66 6.72
CA LYS A 60 -1.25 -3.66 6.91
C LYS A 60 -0.69 -2.28 7.13
N GLN A 61 0.30 -2.16 8.01
CA GLN A 61 0.89 -0.88 8.37
C GLN A 61 1.58 -0.24 7.16
N ASP A 62 2.28 -1.02 6.36
CA ASP A 62 2.94 -0.54 5.15
C ASP A 62 1.94 -0.05 4.09
N ILE A 63 0.88 -0.81 3.84
CA ILE A 63 -0.21 -0.43 2.91
C ILE A 63 -0.89 0.86 3.38
N ILE A 64 -1.29 0.93 4.66
CA ILE A 64 -1.93 2.12 5.22
C ILE A 64 -1.00 3.33 5.07
N LYS A 65 0.26 3.18 5.47
CA LYS A 65 1.26 4.26 5.41
C LYS A 65 1.49 4.76 3.99
N PHE A 66 1.38 3.89 2.99
CA PHE A 66 1.56 4.24 1.59
C PHE A 66 0.34 4.95 1.00
N PHE A 67 -0.87 4.46 1.23
CA PHE A 67 -2.09 5.04 0.64
C PHE A 67 -2.70 6.18 1.46
N ALA A 68 -2.40 6.29 2.76
CA ALA A 68 -2.96 7.33 3.64
C ALA A 68 -2.77 8.77 3.10
N PRO A 69 -1.62 9.17 2.53
CA PRO A 69 -1.45 10.51 1.97
C PRO A 69 -2.36 10.82 0.78
N HIS A 70 -2.86 9.79 0.07
CA HIS A 70 -3.65 9.94 -1.15
C HIS A 70 -5.15 9.75 -0.91
N LEU A 71 -5.51 8.85 -0.01
CA LEU A 71 -6.89 8.38 0.19
C LEU A 71 -7.44 8.69 1.59
N MET A 72 -6.64 9.27 2.48
CA MET A 72 -7.00 9.53 3.89
C MET A 72 -7.45 8.26 4.63
N ILE A 73 -6.87 7.11 4.30
CA ILE A 73 -7.20 5.84 4.95
C ILE A 73 -6.49 5.70 6.30
N SER A 74 -7.20 5.20 7.30
CA SER A 74 -6.67 4.92 8.65
C SER A 74 -6.70 3.44 9.02
N SER A 75 -7.42 2.62 8.25
CA SER A 75 -7.58 1.19 8.50
C SER A 75 -7.86 0.41 7.20
N LEU A 76 -7.53 -0.88 7.25
CA LEU A 76 -7.89 -1.88 6.24
C LEU A 76 -8.96 -2.81 6.82
N SER A 77 -9.74 -3.46 5.95
CA SER A 77 -10.61 -4.58 6.34
C SER A 77 -9.82 -5.73 6.97
N LYS A 78 -10.52 -6.64 7.65
CA LYS A 78 -9.92 -7.79 8.34
C LYS A 78 -9.07 -8.64 7.40
N ASP A 79 -9.54 -8.92 6.20
CA ASP A 79 -8.79 -9.67 5.20
C ASP A 79 -7.96 -8.67 4.38
N ILE A 80 -6.63 -8.74 4.51
CA ILE A 80 -5.74 -7.72 3.91
C ILE A 80 -5.65 -7.88 2.41
N ILE A 81 -5.41 -9.09 1.92
CA ILE A 81 -4.99 -9.33 0.55
C ILE A 81 -5.81 -10.47 -0.02
N GLU A 82 -6.78 -10.10 -0.83
CA GLU A 82 -7.37 -11.04 -1.76
C GLU A 82 -6.52 -11.02 -3.03
N ILE A 83 -6.00 -12.19 -3.41
CA ILE A 83 -5.27 -12.36 -4.67
C ILE A 83 -6.31 -12.70 -5.73
N THR A 84 -6.37 -11.89 -6.78
CA THR A 84 -7.29 -12.09 -7.90
C THR A 84 -6.50 -12.24 -9.19
N GLU A 85 -6.91 -13.20 -10.02
CA GLU A 85 -6.43 -13.37 -11.38
C GLU A 85 -7.46 -12.74 -12.33
N TYR A 86 -7.02 -11.83 -13.20
CA TYR A 86 -7.88 -11.20 -14.20
C TYR A 86 -7.07 -10.97 -15.48
N ASN A 87 -7.60 -11.36 -16.64
CA ASN A 87 -6.91 -11.25 -17.94
C ASN A 87 -5.45 -11.75 -17.95
N HIS A 88 -5.19 -12.89 -17.28
CA HIS A 88 -3.86 -13.50 -17.15
C HIS A 88 -2.83 -12.69 -16.35
N GLU A 89 -3.27 -11.68 -15.59
CA GLU A 89 -2.44 -10.93 -14.65
C GLU A 89 -2.91 -11.18 -13.22
N TYR A 90 -1.99 -11.02 -12.26
CA TYR A 90 -2.29 -11.13 -10.83
C TYR A 90 -2.50 -9.74 -10.23
N TYR A 91 -3.39 -9.67 -9.25
CA TYR A 91 -3.72 -8.44 -8.55
C TYR A 91 -3.86 -8.68 -7.05
N PHE A 92 -3.43 -7.69 -6.27
CA PHE A 92 -3.73 -7.59 -4.85
C PHE A 92 -4.90 -6.63 -4.65
N LEU A 93 -5.97 -7.13 -4.04
CA LEU A 93 -7.11 -6.32 -3.64
C LEU A 93 -7.02 -6.01 -2.15
N PHE A 94 -6.90 -4.72 -1.85
CA PHE A 94 -6.98 -4.18 -0.49
C PHE A 94 -8.32 -3.48 -0.32
N LYS A 95 -9.11 -3.90 0.67
CA LYS A 95 -10.41 -3.26 0.97
C LYS A 95 -10.27 -2.35 2.19
N THR A 96 -10.91 -1.20 2.10
CA THR A 96 -11.06 -0.22 3.20
C THR A 96 -12.56 0.07 3.35
N PRO A 97 -12.99 0.73 4.43
CA PRO A 97 -14.40 1.13 4.55
C PRO A 97 -14.92 1.97 3.38
N SER A 98 -14.07 2.82 2.80
CA SER A 98 -14.47 3.80 1.78
C SER A 98 -14.05 3.43 0.36
N TYR A 99 -13.02 2.60 0.20
CA TYR A 99 -12.38 2.33 -1.09
C TYR A 99 -11.97 0.86 -1.25
N ASN A 100 -12.03 0.39 -2.50
CA ASN A 100 -11.31 -0.77 -2.99
C ASN A 100 -10.03 -0.29 -3.69
N ILE A 101 -8.91 -0.93 -3.39
CA ILE A 101 -7.61 -0.62 -3.99
C ILE A 101 -7.11 -1.89 -4.66
N VAL A 102 -7.08 -1.89 -5.99
CA VAL A 102 -6.56 -2.99 -6.80
C VAL A 102 -5.16 -2.63 -7.27
N SER A 103 -4.18 -3.43 -6.89
CA SER A 103 -2.78 -3.22 -7.25
C SER A 103 -2.29 -4.35 -8.14
N LEU A 104 -1.64 -4.01 -9.26
CA LEU A 104 -1.02 -5.02 -10.12
C LEU A 104 0.05 -5.78 -9.31
N ALA A 105 0.12 -7.10 -9.48
CA ALA A 105 1.14 -7.95 -8.91
C ALA A 105 1.96 -8.59 -10.04
N HIS A 106 3.28 -8.42 -9.98
CA HIS A 106 4.22 -9.03 -10.91
C HIS A 106 4.55 -10.45 -10.45
N LEU A 107 4.34 -11.41 -11.36
CA LEU A 107 4.82 -12.78 -11.20
C LEU A 107 6.32 -12.83 -11.51
N VAL A 108 7.11 -13.28 -10.54
CA VAL A 108 8.56 -13.43 -10.68
C VAL A 108 8.95 -14.88 -10.39
N TYR A 109 9.57 -15.53 -11.36
CA TYR A 109 10.09 -16.89 -11.25
C TYR A 109 11.58 -16.87 -10.91
N ILE A 110 11.99 -17.65 -9.91
CA ILE A 110 13.40 -17.89 -9.58
C ILE A 110 13.79 -19.30 -10.02
N PRO A 111 14.51 -19.45 -11.16
CA PRO A 111 14.81 -20.77 -11.73
C PRO A 111 15.60 -21.67 -10.80
N ARG A 112 16.56 -21.10 -10.07
CA ARG A 112 17.47 -21.87 -9.21
C ARG A 112 16.77 -22.69 -8.13
N ILE A 113 15.63 -22.20 -7.63
CA ILE A 113 14.85 -22.87 -6.59
C ILE A 113 13.50 -23.36 -7.10
N ASN A 114 13.19 -23.13 -8.39
CA ASN A 114 11.91 -23.46 -9.02
C ASN A 114 10.70 -22.92 -8.23
N VAL A 115 10.73 -21.63 -7.87
CA VAL A 115 9.67 -20.98 -7.08
C VAL A 115 9.21 -19.70 -7.77
N GLU A 116 7.91 -19.46 -7.71
CA GLU A 116 7.28 -18.23 -8.16
C GLU A 116 6.87 -17.34 -6.98
N PHE A 117 6.96 -16.03 -7.19
CA PHE A 117 6.64 -15.01 -6.22
C PHE A 117 5.73 -13.96 -6.84
N LEU A 118 4.85 -13.38 -6.03
CA LEU A 118 4.10 -12.20 -6.38
C LEU A 118 4.69 -10.98 -5.66
N ILE A 119 5.06 -9.99 -6.46
CA ILE A 119 5.61 -8.70 -6.01
C ILE A 119 4.59 -7.62 -6.35
N ILE A 120 4.29 -6.75 -5.39
CA ILE A 120 3.41 -5.61 -5.67
C ILE A 120 4.06 -4.66 -6.67
N SER A 121 3.28 -4.25 -7.67
CA SER A 121 3.66 -3.23 -8.63
C SER A 121 3.39 -1.82 -8.09
N ASN A 122 3.81 -0.83 -8.86
CA ASN A 122 3.60 0.58 -8.60
C ASN A 122 2.31 1.12 -9.26
N ASN A 123 1.50 0.24 -9.85
CA ASN A 123 0.26 0.55 -10.55
C ASN A 123 -0.94 0.14 -9.70
N HIS A 124 -1.74 1.12 -9.31
CA HIS A 124 -2.92 0.93 -8.47
C HIS A 124 -4.13 1.62 -9.10
N CYS A 125 -5.28 0.96 -9.07
CA CYS A 125 -6.57 1.55 -9.38
C CYS A 125 -7.43 1.53 -8.12
N VAL A 126 -8.15 2.62 -7.89
CA VAL A 126 -8.94 2.87 -6.69
C VAL A 126 -10.36 3.15 -7.11
N THR A 127 -11.30 2.50 -6.45
CA THR A 127 -12.74 2.74 -6.64
C THR A 127 -13.42 2.85 -5.28
N PRO A 128 -14.60 3.50 -5.18
CA PRO A 128 -15.40 3.46 -3.95
C PRO A 128 -15.71 2.01 -3.53
N SER A 129 -15.79 1.74 -2.22
CA SER A 129 -15.99 0.38 -1.68
C SER A 129 -17.21 -0.36 -2.25
N ASN A 130 -18.27 0.38 -2.57
CA ASN A 130 -19.53 -0.15 -3.12
C ASN A 130 -19.62 -0.16 -4.65
N SER A 131 -18.50 0.08 -5.35
CA SER A 131 -18.48 0.12 -6.81
C SER A 131 -17.77 -1.11 -7.38
N THR A 132 -17.98 -1.36 -8.68
CA THR A 132 -17.27 -2.41 -9.41
C THR A 132 -15.76 -2.20 -9.30
N LEU A 133 -15.01 -3.31 -9.23
CA LEU A 133 -13.56 -3.25 -9.23
C LEU A 133 -13.04 -2.74 -10.58
N CYS A 134 -11.87 -2.12 -10.54
CA CYS A 134 -11.16 -1.60 -11.70
C CYS A 134 -9.71 -2.06 -11.61
N TYR A 135 -9.19 -2.66 -12.69
CA TYR A 135 -7.88 -3.31 -12.69
C TYR A 135 -6.82 -2.43 -13.37
N PRO A 136 -5.65 -2.18 -12.76
CA PRO A 136 -4.56 -1.44 -13.41
C PRO A 136 -3.97 -2.21 -14.58
N LYS A 137 -3.74 -1.53 -15.70
CA LYS A 137 -3.00 -2.10 -16.83
C LYS A 137 -1.48 -2.00 -16.57
N ASN A 138 -0.73 -2.97 -17.05
CA ASN A 138 0.74 -3.00 -16.97
C ASN A 138 1.45 -1.95 -17.86
N ASP A 139 0.72 -1.06 -18.52
CA ASP A 139 1.31 0.04 -19.30
C ASP A 139 1.77 1.23 -18.44
N GLY A 140 1.46 1.22 -17.14
CA GLY A 140 1.82 2.34 -16.26
C GLY A 140 0.90 3.55 -16.38
N VAL A 141 -0.04 3.59 -17.33
CA VAL A 141 -0.82 4.79 -17.66
C VAL A 141 -2.32 4.57 -17.51
N ASN A 142 -2.82 3.36 -17.70
CA ASN A 142 -4.25 3.06 -17.73
C ASN A 142 -4.71 2.07 -16.65
N CYS A 143 -6.02 2.02 -16.45
CA CYS A 143 -6.73 0.86 -15.91
C CYS A 143 -7.40 0.14 -17.09
N ILE A 144 -7.49 -1.19 -17.03
CA ILE A 144 -8.09 -2.06 -18.06
C ILE A 144 -9.57 -1.71 -18.22
N ASP A 145 -10.31 -1.72 -17.11
CA ASP A 145 -11.74 -1.40 -17.07
C ASP A 145 -11.91 0.06 -16.69
N ARG A 146 -11.76 0.96 -17.67
CA ARG A 146 -11.96 2.40 -17.48
C ARG A 146 -13.40 2.68 -17.02
N GLN A 147 -13.62 2.72 -15.72
CA GLN A 147 -14.88 3.06 -15.08
C GLN A 147 -14.89 4.52 -14.65
N LEU A 148 -16.07 5.15 -14.62
CA LEU A 148 -16.25 6.57 -14.30
C LEU A 148 -15.62 6.96 -12.93
N ASN A 149 -15.68 6.03 -11.97
CA ASN A 149 -15.20 6.24 -10.60
C ASN A 149 -13.82 5.63 -10.32
N CYS A 150 -13.11 5.21 -11.38
CA CYS A 150 -11.80 4.61 -11.24
C CYS A 150 -10.69 5.66 -11.26
N ALA A 151 -10.03 5.84 -10.12
CA ALA A 151 -8.87 6.70 -9.99
C ALA A 151 -7.58 5.87 -10.09
N LYS A 152 -6.57 6.39 -10.79
CA LYS A 152 -5.25 5.75 -10.90
C LYS A 152 -4.24 6.41 -9.96
N ILE A 153 -3.47 5.58 -9.25
CA ILE A 153 -2.27 5.99 -8.53
C ILE A 153 -1.09 5.24 -9.17
N ASN A 154 -0.17 5.98 -9.79
CA ASN A 154 1.12 5.44 -10.27
C ASN A 154 2.25 6.07 -9.45
N THR A 155 3.14 5.23 -8.90
CA THR A 155 4.26 5.68 -8.06
C THR A 155 5.63 5.64 -8.72
N LYS A 156 5.71 5.31 -10.02
CA LYS A 156 6.91 5.61 -10.83
C LYS A 156 6.90 7.10 -11.18
N LYS A 157 7.83 7.86 -10.57
CA LYS A 157 8.27 9.15 -11.12
C LYS A 157 9.33 8.91 -12.18
#